data_AF-A0A0G1SKF4-F1
#
_entry.id   AF-A0A0G1SKF4-F1
#
_cell.length_a   1.000
_cell.length_b   1.000
_cell.length_c   1.000
_cell.angle_alpha   90.00
_cell.angle_beta   90.00
_cell.angle_gamma   90.00
#
_symmetry.space_group_name_H-M   'P 1'
#
loop_
_entity.id
_entity.type
_entity.pdbx_description
1 polymer ?
#
loop_
_entity_poly.entity_id
_entity_poly.type
_entity_poly.pdbx_seq_one_letter_code
_entity_poly.pdbx_strand_id
1 'polypeptide(L)'
;MEVIWAKTRKGSVFHTDTFKSYNSLHRFGKHLNGIEGFWSYAKHKLYNYRGVSRANFPVYLKEMEYRYNHRKEHILDPLISLHFGYVSY
;
A
#
# COMPACT_ATOMS: atom_id res chain seq x y z
N MET A 1 16.65 25.45 24.67
CA MET A 1 16.05 24.32 25.40
C MET A 1 14.80 24.72 26.16
N GLU A 2 14.76 25.84 26.88
CA GLU A 2 13.59 26.27 27.67
C GLU A 2 12.31 26.49 26.84
N VAL A 3 12.43 27.03 25.63
CA VAL A 3 11.29 27.29 24.73
C VAL A 3 10.57 26.01 24.29
N ILE A 4 11.30 24.89 24.19
CA ILE A 4 10.74 23.60 23.75
C ILE A 4 9.89 23.01 24.89
N TRP A 5 10.40 23.01 26.12
CA TRP A 5 9.68 22.49 27.28
C TRP A 5 8.36 23.20 27.54
N ALA A 6 8.31 24.53 27.37
CA ALA A 6 7.07 25.29 27.55
C ALA A 6 5.96 24.94 26.54
N LYS A 7 6.30 24.35 25.38
CA LYS A 7 5.37 24.02 24.29
C LYS A 7 5.14 22.52 24.10
N THR A 8 5.75 21.67 24.93
CA THR A 8 5.78 20.22 24.76
C THR A 8 4.63 19.54 25.51
N ARG A 9 3.93 18.59 24.86
CA ARG A 9 2.99 17.66 25.52
C ARG A 9 3.64 16.27 25.63
N LYS A 10 3.36 15.52 26.70
CA LYS A 10 3.93 14.16 26.91
C LYS A 10 3.65 13.27 25.69
N GLY A 11 4.71 12.82 25.02
CA GLY A 11 4.65 12.02 23.78
C GLY A 11 4.96 12.77 22.48
N SER A 12 5.23 14.08 22.53
CA SER A 12 5.70 14.81 21.35
C SER A 12 7.20 14.60 21.10
N VAL A 13 7.55 14.28 19.86
CA VAL A 13 8.92 14.10 19.38
C VAL A 13 9.30 15.31 18.56
N PHE A 14 10.43 15.93 18.86
CA PHE A 14 10.99 17.04 18.09
C PHE A 14 12.23 16.57 17.37
N HIS A 15 12.41 17.02 16.13
CA HIS A 15 13.64 16.79 15.38
C HIS A 15 14.48 18.05 15.52
N THR A 16 15.70 17.89 16.05
CA THR A 16 16.64 19.00 16.28
C THR A 16 17.42 19.38 15.03
N ASP A 17 17.43 18.49 14.04
CA ASP A 17 18.09 18.71 12.77
C ASP A 17 17.13 19.35 11.77
N THR A 18 17.59 20.40 11.09
CA THR A 18 16.87 21.17 10.07
C THR A 18 16.68 20.39 8.76
N PHE A 19 16.62 19.06 8.80
CA PHE A 19 16.46 18.23 7.61
C PHE A 19 15.07 18.42 7.00
N LYS A 20 15.07 18.97 5.79
CA LYS A 20 13.88 19.45 5.08
C LYS A 20 12.88 18.35 4.73
N SER A 21 13.28 17.06 4.76
CA SER A 21 12.41 15.94 4.36
C SER A 21 11.25 15.70 5.32
N TYR A 22 11.36 16.11 6.58
CA TYR A 22 10.29 15.93 7.56
C TYR A 22 9.16 16.94 7.40
N ASN A 23 9.47 18.12 6.84
CA ASN A 23 8.54 19.24 6.68
C ASN A 23 7.73 19.19 5.37
N SER A 24 8.11 18.35 4.40
CA SER A 24 7.33 18.14 3.17
C SER A 24 6.15 17.18 3.36
N LEU A 25 6.02 16.56 4.53
CA LEU A 25 4.83 15.81 4.93
C LEU A 25 3.72 16.79 5.34
N HIS A 26 3.21 17.55 4.36
CA HIS A 26 1.85 18.03 4.48
C HIS A 26 0.94 16.81 4.60
N ARG A 27 0.49 16.50 5.82
CA ARG A 27 -0.60 15.55 6.09
C ARG A 27 -1.91 16.16 5.60
N PHE A 28 -2.05 16.25 4.28
CA PHE A 28 -3.35 16.41 3.65
C PHE A 28 -4.13 15.11 3.89
N GLY A 29 -5.39 15.25 4.27
CA GLY A 29 -6.21 14.20 4.88
C GLY A 29 -6.19 12.85 4.14
N LYS A 30 -6.25 11.77 4.93
CA LYS A 30 -6.61 10.41 4.49
C LYS A 30 -5.87 9.84 3.26
N HIS A 31 -4.64 10.28 3.00
CA HIS A 31 -3.76 9.65 2.02
C HIS A 31 -2.86 8.61 2.73
N LEU A 32 -3.45 7.50 3.18
CA LEU A 32 -2.66 6.32 3.55
C LEU A 32 -2.01 5.79 2.27
N ASN A 33 -0.80 6.27 1.98
CA ASN A 33 0.20 5.71 1.08
C ASN A 33 -0.31 4.54 0.23
N GLY A 34 -0.73 4.77 -1.02
CA GLY A 34 -1.27 3.72 -1.89
C GLY A 34 -0.36 2.49 -2.00
N ILE A 35 0.97 2.71 -1.92
CA ILE A 35 2.00 1.67 -1.90
C ILE A 35 2.06 0.90 -0.57
N GLU A 36 1.87 1.57 0.57
CA GLU A 36 1.83 0.91 1.89
C GLU A 36 0.57 0.06 2.03
N GLY A 37 -0.57 0.58 1.55
CA GLY A 37 -1.83 -0.16 1.44
C GLY A 37 -1.70 -1.40 0.55
N PHE A 38 -0.99 -1.26 -0.59
CA PHE A 38 -0.67 -2.39 -1.46
C PHE A 38 0.16 -3.46 -0.74
N TRP A 39 1.24 -3.08 -0.07
CA TRP A 39 2.11 -4.04 0.63
C TRP A 39 1.41 -4.73 1.81
N SER A 40 0.56 -4.01 2.53
CA SER A 40 -0.28 -4.60 3.60
C SER A 40 -1.23 -5.66 3.02
N TYR A 41 -1.91 -5.33 1.91
CA TYR A 41 -2.80 -6.25 1.20
C TYR A 41 -2.07 -7.50 0.68
N ALA A 42 -0.96 -7.29 -0.05
CA ALA A 42 -0.17 -8.36 -0.64
C ALA A 42 0.36 -9.32 0.45
N LYS A 43 0.89 -8.78 1.55
CA LYS A 43 1.39 -9.59 2.68
C LYS A 43 0.30 -10.50 3.24
N HIS A 44 -0.89 -9.95 3.51
CA HIS A 44 -2.00 -10.72 4.06
C HIS A 44 -2.47 -11.84 3.11
N LYS A 45 -2.54 -11.58 1.81
CA LYS A 45 -2.91 -12.60 0.81
C LYS A 45 -1.85 -13.67 0.64
N LEU A 46 -0.58 -13.28 0.48
CA LEU A 46 0.54 -14.21 0.31
C LEU A 46 0.77 -15.09 1.55
N TYR A 47 0.46 -14.59 2.75
CA TYR A 47 0.53 -15.39 3.99
C TYR A 47 -0.35 -16.65 3.91
N ASN A 48 -1.52 -16.56 3.28
CA ASN A 48 -2.44 -17.69 3.13
C ASN A 48 -1.92 -18.77 2.17
N TYR A 49 -0.95 -18.46 1.30
CA TYR A 49 -0.37 -19.42 0.37
C TYR A 49 0.65 -20.36 1.04
N ARG A 50 0.95 -20.19 2.34
CA ARG A 50 1.87 -21.03 3.13
C ARG A 50 3.30 -21.10 2.55
N GLY A 51 3.66 -20.10 1.75
CA GLY A 51 4.95 -20.02 1.06
C GLY A 51 4.76 -19.70 -0.41
N VAL A 52 5.75 -19.02 -0.98
CA VAL A 52 5.77 -18.66 -2.40
C VAL A 52 7.13 -19.06 -2.96
N SER A 53 7.15 -19.79 -4.08
CA SER A 53 8.39 -20.11 -4.77
C SER A 53 9.09 -18.81 -5.21
N ARG A 54 10.40 -18.70 -4.94
CA ARG A 54 11.20 -17.52 -5.32
C ARG A 54 11.12 -17.24 -6.83
N ALA A 55 11.10 -18.29 -7.65
CA ALA A 55 11.00 -18.17 -9.11
C ALA A 55 9.66 -17.59 -9.56
N ASN A 56 8.58 -17.93 -8.86
CA ASN A 56 7.23 -17.50 -9.22
C ASN A 56 6.80 -16.22 -8.51
N PHE A 57 7.58 -15.73 -7.53
CA PHE A 57 7.26 -14.54 -6.75
C PHE A 57 6.88 -13.32 -7.61
N PRO A 58 7.55 -13.02 -8.75
CA PRO A 58 7.12 -11.93 -9.63
C PRO A 58 5.70 -12.09 -10.18
N VAL A 59 5.28 -13.32 -10.50
CA VAL A 59 3.93 -13.63 -11.01
C VAL A 59 2.88 -13.38 -9.93
N TYR A 60 3.13 -13.87 -8.71
CA TYR A 60 2.25 -13.61 -7.57
C TYR A 60 2.14 -12.12 -7.25
N LEU A 61 3.25 -11.38 -7.35
CA LEU A 61 3.23 -9.95 -7.12
C LEU A 61 2.37 -9.22 -8.17
N LYS A 62 2.44 -9.66 -9.44
CA LYS A 62 1.62 -9.11 -10.52
C LYS A 62 0.13 -9.43 -10.33
N GLU A 63 -0.19 -10.63 -9.85
CA GLU A 63 -1.55 -10.99 -9.45
C GLU A 63 -2.04 -10.10 -8.29
N MET A 64 -1.22 -9.87 -7.27
CA MET A 64 -1.59 -9.00 -6.14
C MET A 64 -1.83 -7.56 -6.59
N GLU A 65 -1.03 -7.03 -7.54
CA GLU A 65 -1.23 -5.72 -8.15
C GLU A 65 -2.60 -5.64 -8.82
N TYR A 66 -2.91 -6.61 -9.67
CA TYR A 66 -4.19 -6.67 -10.37
C TYR A 66 -5.38 -6.73 -9.41
N ARG A 67 -5.33 -7.63 -8.42
CA ARG A 67 -6.38 -7.78 -7.40
C ARG A 67 -6.54 -6.53 -6.53
N TYR A 68 -5.43 -5.87 -6.18
CA TYR A 68 -5.47 -4.65 -5.39
C TYR A 68 -6.14 -3.52 -6.15
N ASN A 69 -5.82 -3.35 -7.44
CA ASN A 69 -6.41 -2.31 -8.27
C ASN A 69 -7.91 -2.53 -8.50
N HIS A 70 -8.36 -3.77 -8.68
CA HIS A 70 -9.78 -4.13 -8.92
C HIS A 70 -10.51 -4.57 -7.65
N ARG A 71 -10.03 -4.21 -6.45
CA ARG A 71 -10.56 -4.71 -5.16
C ARG A 71 -12.01 -4.35 -4.85
N LYS A 72 -12.58 -3.38 -5.57
CA LYS A 72 -13.97 -2.92 -5.42
C LYS A 72 -14.90 -3.49 -6.50
N GLU A 73 -14.34 -4.23 -7.44
CA GLU A 73 -15.04 -4.77 -8.60
C GLU A 73 -15.22 -6.29 -8.45
N HIS A 74 -16.18 -6.85 -9.16
CA HIS A 74 -16.34 -8.29 -9.27
C HIS A 74 -15.24 -8.84 -10.18
N ILE A 75 -14.11 -9.27 -9.58
CA ILE A 75 -12.88 -9.69 -10.28
C ILE A 75 -13.11 -10.82 -11.30
N LEU A 76 -14.18 -11.61 -11.14
CA LEU A 76 -14.53 -12.69 -12.07
C LEU A 76 -14.90 -12.17 -13.46
N ASP A 77 -15.65 -11.06 -13.55
CA ASP A 77 -16.13 -10.53 -14.83
C ASP A 77 -14.99 -10.08 -15.76
N PRO A 78 -14.00 -9.27 -15.31
CA PRO A 78 -12.87 -8.90 -16.14
C PRO A 78 -11.90 -10.07 -16.38
N LEU A 79 -11.81 -11.06 -15.48
CA LEU A 79 -11.02 -12.27 -15.72
C LEU A 79 -11.62 -13.15 -16.81
N ILE A 80 -12.93 -13.33 -16.79
CA ILE A 80 -13.66 -14.08 -17.82
C ILE A 80 -13.53 -13.36 -19.16
N SER A 81 -13.71 -12.03 -19.19
CA SER A 81 -13.52 -11.23 -20.40
C SER A 81 -12.09 -11.33 -20.95
N LEU A 82 -11.08 -11.28 -20.08
CA LEU A 82 -9.67 -11.36 -20.48
C LEU A 82 -9.26 -12.77 -20.95
N HIS A 83 -9.83 -13.82 -20.35
CA HIS A 83 -9.48 -15.21 -20.65
C HIS A 83 -10.23 -15.78 -21.86
N PHE A 84 -11.52 -15.49 -21.98
CA PHE A 84 -12.36 -16.00 -23.06
C PHE A 84 -12.44 -15.05 -24.26
N GLY A 85 -11.89 -13.84 -24.13
CA GLY A 85 -12.01 -12.80 -25.13
C GLY A 85 -13.44 -12.30 -25.25
N TYR A 86 -13.62 -11.09 -25.77
CA TYR A 86 -14.90 -10.64 -26.27
C TYR A 86 -15.42 -11.65 -27.31
N VAL A 87 -16.28 -12.58 -26.91
CA VAL A 87 -17.21 -13.24 -27.83
C VAL A 87 -18.31 -12.19 -28.07
N SER A 88 -18.02 -11.25 -28.99
CA SER A 88 -19.06 -10.47 -29.63
C SER A 88 -19.94 -11.43 -30.41
N TYR A 89 -21.15 -11.66 -29.89
CA TYR A 89 -22.28 -12.07 -30.73
C TYR A 89 -22.84 -10.83 -31.45
#